data_AF-A0A0F7U439-F1
#
_entry.id   AF-A0A0F7U439-F1
#
_cell.length_a   1.000
_cell.length_b   1.000
_cell.length_c   1.000
_cell.angle_alpha   90.00
_cell.angle_beta   90.00
_cell.angle_gamma   90.00
#
_symmetry.space_group_name_H-M   'P 1'
#
loop_
_entity.id
_entity.type
_entity.pdbx_description
1 polymer ?
#
loop_
_entity_poly.entity_id
_entity_poly.type
_entity_poly.pdbx_seq_one_letter_code
_entity_poly.pdbx_strand_id
1 'polypeptide(L)'
;MAFPQTMRDLMLEPLSDLNVGPHHTRSSAIHPIRYVGELGLWAMFKSDVSRTFNATQWSQLPILPLLSNNPLRNEHSHCGDEHSVQARVHARVGHSLSLDAQYQGLDLSFGDFKCVPTAYTKVPDFIFWRPSSSVALVAGEVKAPWIRRHDLARDVGDALSVSSDALRDYLGQIAEYMHDLGLKYGVLTTYSQTIFLRQVVHNMRWKLEFSPAIKNTDMFQPPSSATLNDYA
;
A
#
# COMPACT_ATOMS: atom_id res chain seq x y z
N MET A 1 22.10 6.67 -23.50
CA MET A 1 21.78 5.25 -23.73
C MET A 1 20.57 4.90 -22.88
N ALA A 2 19.54 4.29 -23.48
CA ALA A 2 18.37 3.79 -22.76
C ALA A 2 18.70 2.37 -22.28
N PHE A 3 18.70 2.13 -20.98
CA PHE A 3 18.75 0.77 -20.46
C PHE A 3 17.32 0.22 -20.45
N PRO A 4 17.08 -1.01 -20.94
CA PRO A 4 15.76 -1.62 -20.82
C PRO A 4 15.42 -1.76 -19.33
N GLN A 5 14.28 -1.20 -18.92
CA GLN A 5 13.75 -1.38 -17.57
C GLN A 5 12.95 -2.68 -17.51
N THR A 6 13.26 -3.54 -16.55
CA THR A 6 12.50 -4.76 -16.28
C THR A 6 11.36 -4.50 -15.30
N MET A 7 10.43 -5.46 -15.15
CA MET A 7 9.37 -5.39 -14.13
C MET A 7 9.93 -5.36 -12.72
N ARG A 8 11.02 -6.10 -12.50
CA ARG A 8 11.74 -6.06 -11.25
C ARG A 8 12.26 -4.66 -10.95
N ASP A 9 12.83 -3.97 -11.94
CA ASP A 9 13.37 -2.61 -11.75
C ASP A 9 12.25 -1.62 -11.46
N LEU A 10 11.13 -1.68 -12.21
CA LEU A 10 9.96 -0.84 -11.98
C LEU A 10 9.42 -0.98 -10.55
N MET A 11 9.34 -2.22 -10.04
CA MET A 11 8.84 -2.51 -8.69
C MET A 11 9.80 -2.10 -7.57
N LEU A 12 11.06 -1.78 -7.89
CA LEU A 12 12.05 -1.27 -6.96
C LEU A 12 12.12 0.27 -6.95
N GLU A 13 11.45 0.94 -7.89
CA GLU A 13 11.45 2.40 -7.93
C GLU A 13 10.62 2.98 -6.78
N PRO A 14 11.16 3.94 -6.02
CA PRO A 14 10.36 4.67 -5.04
C PRO A 14 9.31 5.53 -5.76
N LEU A 15 8.21 5.81 -5.09
CA LEU A 15 7.18 6.70 -5.63
C LEU A 15 7.66 8.15 -5.55
N SER A 16 7.43 8.93 -6.61
CA SER A 16 7.69 10.37 -6.61
C SER A 16 6.83 11.07 -5.56
N ASP A 17 7.35 12.11 -4.90
CA ASP A 17 6.57 12.94 -4.00
C ASP A 17 5.35 13.57 -4.70
N LEU A 18 4.28 13.77 -3.93
CA LEU A 18 3.12 14.51 -4.41
C LEU A 18 3.44 15.99 -4.56
N ASN A 19 2.97 16.59 -5.66
CA ASN A 19 3.01 18.03 -5.85
C ASN A 19 1.79 18.66 -5.15
N VAL A 20 1.90 18.92 -3.86
CA VAL A 20 0.78 19.47 -3.06
C VAL A 20 0.58 20.95 -3.39
N GLY A 21 -0.64 21.32 -3.77
CA GLY A 21 -1.01 22.70 -4.07
C GLY A 21 -1.11 23.59 -2.81
N PRO A 22 -1.02 24.92 -2.95
CA PRO A 22 -1.11 25.86 -1.81
C PRO A 22 -2.51 25.91 -1.18
N HIS A 23 -3.53 25.48 -1.93
CA HIS A 23 -4.90 25.31 -1.45
C HIS A 23 -5.22 23.82 -1.43
N HIS A 24 -5.48 23.29 -0.25
CA HIS A 24 -5.80 21.89 -0.06
C HIS A 24 -6.83 21.69 1.05
N THR A 25 -7.47 20.53 1.05
CA THR A 25 -8.43 20.12 2.09
C THR A 25 -7.82 20.28 3.48
N ARG A 26 -8.61 20.80 4.43
CA ARG A 26 -8.17 21.11 5.80
C ARG A 26 -8.86 20.26 6.87
N SER A 27 -9.94 19.59 6.51
CA SER A 27 -10.67 18.67 7.37
C SER A 27 -10.10 17.25 7.27
N SER A 28 -10.21 16.49 8.35
CA SER A 28 -9.88 15.07 8.35
C SER A 28 -11.05 14.25 7.82
N ALA A 29 -10.75 13.26 6.98
CA ALA A 29 -11.70 12.28 6.47
C ALA A 29 -11.68 10.96 7.27
N ILE A 30 -11.17 10.98 8.51
CA ILE A 30 -11.27 9.85 9.43
C ILE A 30 -12.71 9.73 9.90
N HIS A 31 -13.31 8.59 9.65
CA HIS A 31 -14.69 8.30 10.04
C HIS A 31 -14.80 8.13 11.57
N PRO A 32 -15.97 8.43 12.18
CA PRO A 32 -16.22 8.23 13.60
C PRO A 32 -16.48 6.75 13.94
N ILE A 33 -15.62 5.86 13.44
CA ILE A 33 -15.62 4.42 13.68
C ILE A 33 -14.26 4.02 14.22
N ARG A 34 -14.25 3.17 15.25
CA ARG A 34 -13.03 2.76 15.95
C ARG A 34 -12.87 1.26 15.89
N TYR A 35 -11.66 0.80 15.58
CA TYR A 35 -11.32 -0.61 15.74
C TYR A 35 -11.13 -0.97 17.22
N VAL A 36 -11.96 -1.89 17.73
CA VAL A 36 -11.95 -2.32 19.15
C VAL A 36 -11.32 -3.69 19.39
N GLY A 37 -10.95 -4.41 18.33
CA GLY A 37 -10.33 -5.74 18.43
C GLY A 37 -8.87 -5.74 18.89
N GLU A 38 -8.26 -6.91 18.96
CA GLU A 38 -6.83 -7.04 19.28
C GLU A 38 -5.97 -6.46 18.15
N LEU A 39 -5.02 -5.60 18.50
CA LEU A 39 -4.03 -5.05 17.58
C LEU A 39 -2.67 -5.67 17.85
N GLY A 40 -1.85 -5.80 16.80
CA GLY A 40 -0.43 -6.09 17.00
C GLY A 40 0.43 -5.78 15.80
N LEU A 41 1.75 -5.85 16.00
CA LEU A 41 2.71 -5.67 14.94
C LEU A 41 2.81 -6.94 14.08
N TRP A 42 2.81 -6.79 12.76
CA TRP A 42 3.26 -7.83 11.85
C TRP A 42 4.79 -7.92 11.93
N ALA A 43 5.29 -8.66 12.92
CA ALA A 43 6.71 -8.69 13.29
C ALA A 43 7.66 -9.04 12.13
N MET A 44 7.29 -10.00 11.28
CA MET A 44 8.11 -10.48 10.17
C MET A 44 7.82 -9.81 8.83
N PHE A 45 7.09 -8.68 8.82
CA PHE A 45 6.61 -8.05 7.58
C PHE A 45 7.72 -7.83 6.54
N LYS A 46 8.79 -7.11 6.91
CA LYS A 46 9.89 -6.80 5.96
C LYS A 46 10.55 -8.07 5.43
N SER A 47 10.83 -9.05 6.30
CA SER A 47 11.42 -10.32 5.88
C SER A 47 10.50 -11.15 4.99
N ASP A 48 9.19 -11.15 5.25
CA ASP A 48 8.20 -11.86 4.44
C ASP A 48 8.11 -11.24 3.04
N VAL A 49 8.10 -9.91 2.96
CA VAL A 49 8.13 -9.16 1.69
C VAL A 49 9.43 -9.45 0.94
N SER A 50 10.60 -9.30 1.58
CA SER A 50 11.88 -9.55 0.91
C SER A 50 12.02 -11.00 0.43
N ARG A 51 11.57 -11.98 1.22
CA ARG A 51 11.57 -13.38 0.83
C ARG A 51 10.67 -13.61 -0.38
N THR A 52 9.46 -13.06 -0.36
CA THR A 52 8.51 -13.19 -1.48
C THR A 52 9.09 -12.55 -2.74
N PHE A 53 9.56 -11.30 -2.66
CA PHE A 53 10.13 -10.57 -3.78
C PHE A 53 11.32 -11.30 -4.42
N ASN A 54 12.21 -11.88 -3.61
CA ASN A 54 13.38 -12.62 -4.09
C ASN A 54 13.02 -14.00 -4.66
N ALA A 55 11.95 -14.62 -4.18
CA ALA A 55 11.45 -15.91 -4.69
C ALA A 55 10.60 -15.74 -5.96
N THR A 56 10.08 -14.55 -6.24
CA THR A 56 9.33 -14.24 -7.45
C THR A 56 10.21 -14.43 -8.69
N GLN A 57 9.72 -15.21 -9.65
CA GLN A 57 10.33 -15.33 -10.97
C GLN A 57 9.91 -14.14 -11.83
N TRP A 58 10.71 -13.07 -11.78
CA TRP A 58 10.45 -11.85 -12.52
C TRP A 58 10.58 -12.07 -14.04
N SER A 59 9.59 -11.56 -14.78
CA SER A 59 9.69 -11.49 -16.24
C SER A 59 10.92 -10.66 -16.65
N GLN A 60 11.72 -11.21 -17.56
CA GLN A 60 12.90 -10.55 -18.13
C GLN A 60 12.55 -9.71 -19.36
N LEU A 61 11.27 -9.69 -19.75
CA LEU A 61 10.83 -8.88 -20.88
C LEU A 61 10.97 -7.40 -20.54
N PRO A 62 11.64 -6.60 -21.40
CA PRO A 62 11.70 -5.16 -21.20
C PRO A 62 10.29 -4.59 -21.28
N ILE A 63 9.94 -3.72 -20.33
CA ILE A 63 8.60 -3.12 -20.29
C ILE A 63 8.49 -2.07 -21.38
N LEU A 64 9.47 -1.17 -21.51
CA LEU A 64 9.67 -0.23 -22.62
C LEU A 64 11.13 0.28 -22.62
N PRO A 65 11.69 0.72 -23.77
CA PRO A 65 12.92 1.50 -23.79
C PRO A 65 12.63 2.90 -23.27
N LEU A 66 12.96 3.17 -22.00
CA LEU A 66 12.91 4.52 -21.45
C LEU A 66 13.98 5.37 -22.16
N LEU A 67 13.54 6.32 -22.98
CA LEU A 67 14.37 7.46 -23.34
C LEU A 67 14.97 8.02 -22.05
N SER A 68 16.27 8.31 -22.05
CA SER A 68 17.06 8.68 -20.85
C SER A 68 16.51 9.88 -20.06
N ASN A 69 15.54 10.61 -20.62
CA ASN A 69 14.64 11.52 -19.91
C ASN A 69 13.22 10.96 -19.96
N ASN A 70 12.75 10.33 -18.88
CA ASN A 70 11.33 10.05 -18.72
C ASN A 70 10.65 11.30 -18.16
N PRO A 71 9.93 12.10 -18.97
CA PRO A 71 9.25 13.28 -18.47
C PRO A 71 8.23 12.93 -17.39
N LEU A 72 7.70 11.69 -17.36
CA LEU A 72 6.72 11.24 -16.36
C LEU A 72 7.35 10.87 -15.00
N ARG A 73 8.68 10.91 -14.87
CA ARG A 73 9.36 10.69 -13.58
C ARG A 73 9.05 11.80 -12.57
N ASN A 74 8.86 13.02 -13.06
CA ASN A 74 8.48 14.15 -12.22
C ASN A 74 6.97 14.16 -11.99
N GLU A 75 6.55 14.62 -10.81
CA GLU A 75 5.14 14.83 -10.52
C GLU A 75 4.65 16.12 -11.17
N HIS A 76 3.71 16.00 -12.10
CA HIS A 76 3.12 17.12 -12.83
C HIS A 76 1.69 17.42 -12.38
N SER A 77 1.04 16.45 -11.71
CA SER A 77 -0.31 16.61 -11.21
C SER A 77 -0.28 17.22 -9.82
N HIS A 78 -0.93 18.37 -9.69
CA HIS A 78 -1.12 19.00 -8.39
C HIS A 78 -2.19 18.26 -7.58
N CYS A 79 -1.90 17.99 -6.31
CA CYS A 79 -2.82 17.40 -5.35
C CYS A 79 -3.32 18.44 -4.37
N GLY A 80 -4.63 18.60 -4.26
CA GLY A 80 -5.28 19.47 -3.29
C GLY A 80 -6.36 18.79 -2.47
N ASP A 81 -6.78 17.59 -2.87
CA ASP A 81 -7.85 16.84 -2.21
C ASP A 81 -7.56 15.34 -2.16
N GLU A 82 -8.23 14.61 -1.26
CA GLU A 82 -8.09 13.16 -1.08
C GLU A 82 -8.33 12.41 -2.40
N HIS A 83 -9.29 12.86 -3.21
CA HIS A 83 -9.54 12.30 -4.54
C HIS A 83 -8.33 12.38 -5.47
N SER A 84 -7.57 13.48 -5.45
CA SER A 84 -6.35 13.60 -6.24
C SER A 84 -5.25 12.64 -5.74
N VAL A 85 -5.18 12.39 -4.42
CA VAL A 85 -4.26 11.40 -3.85
C VAL A 85 -4.64 9.98 -4.29
N GLN A 86 -5.94 9.64 -4.27
CA GLN A 86 -6.46 8.37 -4.81
C GLN A 86 -6.05 8.18 -6.27
N ALA A 87 -6.23 9.21 -7.11
CA ALA A 87 -5.83 9.17 -8.51
C ALA A 87 -4.31 8.90 -8.69
N ARG A 88 -3.46 9.44 -7.80
CA ARG A 88 -2.02 9.16 -7.82
C ARG A 88 -1.68 7.74 -7.38
N VAL A 89 -2.37 7.20 -6.37
CA VAL A 89 -2.25 5.79 -5.98
C VAL A 89 -2.61 4.88 -7.16
N HIS A 90 -3.72 5.15 -7.85
CA HIS A 90 -4.13 4.38 -9.03
C HIS A 90 -3.07 4.45 -10.15
N ALA A 91 -2.60 5.65 -10.47
CA ALA A 91 -1.68 5.87 -11.58
C ALA A 91 -0.28 5.30 -11.33
N ARG A 92 0.24 5.34 -10.10
CA ARG A 92 1.63 4.97 -9.78
C ARG A 92 1.78 3.58 -9.19
N VAL A 93 0.83 3.15 -8.36
CA VAL A 93 0.85 1.84 -7.71
C VAL A 93 -0.04 0.88 -8.48
N GLY A 94 -1.29 1.27 -8.72
CA GLY A 94 -2.30 0.42 -9.36
C GLY A 94 -1.90 -0.06 -10.76
N HIS A 95 -1.49 0.86 -11.63
CA HIS A 95 -1.02 0.52 -12.98
C HIS A 95 0.20 -0.40 -12.97
N SER A 96 1.21 -0.09 -12.16
CA SER A 96 2.44 -0.89 -12.07
C SER A 96 2.14 -2.32 -11.60
N LEU A 97 1.30 -2.48 -10.58
CA LEU A 97 0.90 -3.80 -10.07
C LEU A 97 0.00 -4.57 -11.03
N SER A 98 -0.90 -3.88 -11.74
CA SER A 98 -1.75 -4.52 -12.77
C SER A 98 -0.93 -4.99 -13.96
N LEU A 99 0.08 -4.21 -14.36
CA LEU A 99 1.01 -4.58 -15.41
C LEU A 99 1.86 -5.78 -14.98
N ASP A 100 2.37 -5.79 -13.75
CA ASP A 100 3.10 -6.94 -13.19
C ASP A 100 2.24 -8.21 -13.19
N ALA A 101 1.01 -8.11 -12.70
CA ALA A 101 0.06 -9.22 -12.71
C ALA A 101 -0.16 -9.77 -14.13
N GLN A 102 -0.35 -8.90 -15.13
CA GLN A 102 -0.52 -9.31 -16.51
C GLN A 102 0.74 -10.02 -17.06
N TYR A 103 1.93 -9.47 -16.82
CA TYR A 103 3.19 -10.04 -17.30
C TYR A 103 3.54 -11.36 -16.63
N GLN A 104 3.12 -11.55 -15.37
CA GLN A 104 3.31 -12.80 -14.62
C GLN A 104 2.16 -13.80 -14.80
N GLY A 105 1.12 -13.46 -15.57
CA GLY A 105 -0.05 -14.33 -15.76
C GLY A 105 -0.86 -14.55 -14.48
N LEU A 106 -0.84 -13.59 -13.55
CA LEU A 106 -1.61 -13.63 -12.31
C LEU A 106 -3.05 -13.16 -12.58
N ASP A 107 -4.03 -13.93 -12.11
CA ASP A 107 -5.44 -13.53 -12.09
C ASP A 107 -5.68 -12.51 -10.96
N LEU A 108 -5.20 -11.29 -11.18
CA LEU A 108 -5.24 -10.18 -10.24
C LEU A 108 -5.52 -8.90 -11.00
N SER A 109 -6.48 -8.11 -10.52
CA SER A 109 -6.77 -6.77 -11.04
C SER A 109 -6.89 -5.77 -9.89
N PHE A 110 -6.63 -4.51 -10.21
CA PHE A 110 -6.70 -3.37 -9.31
C PHE A 110 -7.65 -2.31 -9.88
N GLY A 111 -8.38 -1.62 -9.01
CA GLY A 111 -9.29 -0.55 -9.41
C GLY A 111 -10.35 -0.26 -8.37
N ASP A 112 -11.41 0.41 -8.83
CA ASP A 112 -12.51 0.85 -7.97
C ASP A 112 -13.31 -0.35 -7.44
N PHE A 113 -13.79 -0.26 -6.20
CA PHE A 113 -14.59 -1.32 -5.59
C PHE A 113 -15.85 -1.66 -6.38
N LYS A 114 -16.46 -0.67 -7.05
CA LYS A 114 -17.68 -0.84 -7.85
C LYS A 114 -17.52 -1.76 -9.06
N CYS A 115 -16.28 -2.11 -9.43
CA CYS A 115 -16.02 -3.11 -10.46
C CYS A 115 -16.25 -4.55 -9.98
N VAL A 116 -16.37 -4.78 -8.66
CA VAL A 116 -16.62 -6.11 -8.08
C VAL A 116 -18.13 -6.30 -7.88
N PRO A 117 -18.77 -7.32 -8.47
CA PRO A 117 -20.19 -7.57 -8.31
C PRO A 117 -20.48 -8.05 -6.88
N THR A 118 -21.05 -7.18 -6.05
CA THR A 118 -21.35 -7.45 -4.64
C THR A 118 -22.58 -6.68 -4.17
N ALA A 119 -23.29 -7.22 -3.17
CA ALA A 119 -24.39 -6.54 -2.50
C ALA A 119 -23.91 -5.58 -1.38
N TYR A 120 -22.60 -5.54 -1.12
CA TYR A 120 -22.02 -4.67 -0.11
C TYR A 120 -22.11 -3.19 -0.54
N THR A 121 -22.55 -2.33 0.38
CA THR A 121 -22.94 -0.95 0.06
C THR A 121 -21.88 0.10 0.36
N LYS A 122 -20.89 -0.22 1.21
CA LYS A 122 -19.75 0.68 1.46
C LYS A 122 -18.72 0.54 0.36
N VAL A 123 -17.90 1.57 0.18
CA VAL A 123 -17.01 1.70 -0.97
C VAL A 123 -15.59 1.97 -0.45
N PRO A 124 -14.75 0.92 -0.33
CA PRO A 124 -13.30 1.09 -0.27
C PRO A 124 -12.80 1.94 -1.44
N ASP A 125 -11.77 2.75 -1.20
CA ASP A 125 -11.19 3.63 -2.22
C ASP A 125 -10.63 2.84 -3.41
N PHE A 126 -10.03 1.67 -3.14
CA PHE A 126 -9.62 0.73 -4.16
C PHE A 126 -9.71 -0.71 -3.68
N ILE A 127 -9.69 -1.65 -4.62
CA ILE A 127 -9.68 -3.09 -4.35
C ILE A 127 -8.68 -3.80 -5.26
N PHE A 128 -8.08 -4.87 -4.75
CA PHE A 128 -7.53 -5.94 -5.58
C PHE A 128 -8.50 -7.12 -5.59
N TRP A 129 -8.76 -7.69 -6.75
CA TRP A 129 -9.66 -8.83 -6.90
C TRP A 129 -9.17 -9.81 -7.97
N ARG A 130 -9.79 -10.98 -8.00
CA ARG A 130 -9.64 -11.98 -9.06
C ARG A 130 -10.75 -11.83 -10.10
N PRO A 131 -10.48 -11.32 -11.32
CA PRO A 131 -11.50 -11.22 -12.36
C PRO A 131 -12.22 -12.53 -12.67
N SER A 132 -11.49 -13.65 -12.72
CA SER A 132 -12.06 -14.96 -13.09
C SER A 132 -13.18 -15.44 -12.14
N SER A 133 -13.13 -15.02 -10.88
CA SER A 133 -14.04 -15.47 -9.82
C SER A 133 -14.81 -14.33 -9.15
N SER A 134 -14.56 -13.07 -9.53
CA SER A 134 -15.12 -11.88 -8.87
C SER A 134 -14.84 -11.82 -7.36
N VAL A 135 -13.76 -12.44 -6.89
CA VAL A 135 -13.40 -12.50 -5.47
C VAL A 135 -12.46 -11.36 -5.11
N ALA A 136 -12.89 -10.50 -4.19
CA ALA A 136 -12.05 -9.48 -3.56
C ALA A 136 -10.95 -10.11 -2.69
N LEU A 137 -9.75 -9.52 -2.72
CA LEU A 137 -8.57 -10.01 -2.01
C LEU A 137 -8.00 -9.01 -1.01
N VAL A 138 -8.01 -7.72 -1.38
CA VAL A 138 -7.41 -6.63 -0.59
C VAL A 138 -8.28 -5.40 -0.74
N ALA A 139 -8.64 -4.76 0.38
CA ALA A 139 -9.26 -3.43 0.36
C ALA A 139 -8.23 -2.35 0.64
N GLY A 140 -8.37 -1.21 -0.02
CA GLY A 140 -7.54 -0.03 0.12
C GLY A 140 -8.30 1.16 0.65
N GLU A 141 -7.66 1.93 1.51
CA GLU A 141 -8.15 3.21 2.00
C GLU A 141 -7.03 4.26 1.85
N VAL A 142 -7.38 5.42 1.28
CA VAL A 142 -6.47 6.50 0.94
C VAL A 142 -6.83 7.75 1.72
N LYS A 143 -5.82 8.44 2.23
CA LYS A 143 -6.02 9.66 3.04
C LYS A 143 -5.10 10.79 2.63
N ALA A 144 -5.56 12.03 2.78
CA ALA A 144 -4.73 13.18 2.44
C ALA A 144 -3.50 13.34 3.38
N PRO A 145 -2.25 13.40 2.89
CA PRO A 145 -1.04 13.36 3.73
C PRO A 145 -0.75 14.65 4.50
N TRP A 146 -1.32 15.79 4.08
CA TRP A 146 -1.08 17.11 4.70
C TRP A 146 -1.97 17.37 5.93
N ILE A 147 -2.90 16.47 6.25
CA ILE A 147 -3.71 16.57 7.47
C ILE A 147 -2.91 15.99 8.63
N ARG A 148 -2.67 16.76 9.70
CA ARG A 148 -1.85 16.32 10.85
C ARG A 148 -2.33 15.02 11.52
N ARG A 149 -3.64 14.76 11.49
CA ARG A 149 -4.23 13.51 12.01
C ARG A 149 -3.95 12.30 11.12
N HIS A 150 -3.45 12.51 9.90
CA HIS A 150 -3.18 11.48 8.91
C HIS A 150 -1.69 11.07 8.92
N ASP A 151 -1.08 10.92 10.10
CA ASP A 151 0.35 10.60 10.25
C ASP A 151 0.53 9.16 10.73
N LEU A 152 0.56 8.23 9.78
CA LEU A 152 0.65 6.79 10.05
C LEU A 152 1.94 6.42 10.78
N ALA A 153 3.07 7.07 10.49
CA ALA A 153 4.34 6.77 11.14
C ALA A 153 4.31 7.12 12.63
N ARG A 154 3.76 8.30 12.97
CA ARG A 154 3.53 8.67 14.37
C ARG A 154 2.54 7.71 15.02
N ASP A 155 1.39 7.48 14.41
CA ASP A 155 0.32 6.70 15.02
C ASP A 155 0.71 5.21 15.22
N VAL A 156 1.52 4.65 14.31
CA VAL A 156 2.16 3.33 14.48
C VAL A 156 3.18 3.35 15.60
N GLY A 157 4.07 4.34 15.65
CA GLY A 157 5.07 4.46 16.71
C GLY A 157 4.42 4.58 18.10
N ASP A 158 3.35 5.38 18.20
CA ASP A 158 2.57 5.55 19.41
C ASP A 158 1.86 4.25 19.79
N ALA A 159 1.23 3.53 18.85
CA ALA A 159 0.55 2.27 19.12
C ALA A 159 1.49 1.16 19.65
N LEU A 160 2.79 1.25 19.35
CA LEU A 160 3.80 0.32 19.83
C LEU A 160 4.43 0.72 21.17
N SER A 161 4.31 2.00 21.56
CA SER A 161 4.94 2.56 22.76
C SER A 161 3.95 2.95 23.85
N VAL A 162 2.69 3.20 23.50
CA VAL A 162 1.58 3.65 24.36
C VAL A 162 0.27 3.03 23.83
N SER A 163 -0.76 2.86 24.67
CA SER A 163 -2.10 2.48 24.23
C SER A 163 -2.81 3.64 23.50
N SER A 164 -2.29 4.06 22.34
CA SER A 164 -2.84 5.16 21.55
C SER A 164 -4.09 4.73 20.77
N ASP A 165 -5.20 5.43 21.02
CA ASP A 165 -6.47 5.25 20.31
C ASP A 165 -6.42 5.83 18.88
N ALA A 166 -5.43 6.66 18.53
CA ALA A 166 -5.38 7.34 17.24
C ALA A 166 -5.32 6.37 16.06
N LEU A 167 -4.44 5.35 16.15
CA LEU A 167 -4.36 4.32 15.12
C LEU A 167 -5.67 3.51 15.04
N ARG A 168 -6.34 3.27 16.17
CA ARG A 168 -7.62 2.54 16.19
C ARG A 168 -8.75 3.30 15.51
N ASP A 169 -8.83 4.61 15.70
CA ASP A 169 -9.76 5.47 14.95
C ASP A 169 -9.43 5.39 13.45
N TYR A 170 -8.15 5.40 13.10
CA TYR A 170 -7.73 5.39 11.71
C TYR A 170 -8.03 4.07 11.00
N LEU A 171 -7.85 2.96 11.72
CA LEU A 171 -8.09 1.61 11.23
C LEU A 171 -9.57 1.24 11.17
N GLY A 172 -10.47 1.98 11.86
CA GLY A 172 -11.86 1.56 12.03
C GLY A 172 -12.57 1.28 10.71
N GLN A 173 -12.46 2.18 9.73
CA GLN A 173 -13.10 2.05 8.43
C GLN A 173 -12.56 0.89 7.60
N ILE A 174 -11.23 0.80 7.44
CA ILE A 174 -10.63 -0.27 6.66
C ILE A 174 -10.80 -1.64 7.33
N ALA A 175 -10.75 -1.71 8.67
CA ALA A 175 -10.99 -2.94 9.41
C ALA A 175 -12.44 -3.42 9.24
N GLU A 176 -13.39 -2.49 9.21
CA GLU A 176 -14.79 -2.79 8.90
C GLU A 176 -14.94 -3.37 7.48
N TYR A 177 -14.31 -2.76 6.48
CA TYR A 177 -14.31 -3.31 5.12
C TYR A 177 -13.72 -4.71 5.05
N MET A 178 -12.56 -4.91 5.69
CA MET A 178 -11.92 -6.22 5.70
C MET A 178 -12.75 -7.25 6.45
N HIS A 179 -13.49 -6.87 7.49
CA HIS A 179 -14.39 -7.77 8.21
C HIS A 179 -15.61 -8.14 7.38
N ASP A 180 -16.34 -7.13 6.89
CA ASP A 180 -17.60 -7.28 6.16
C ASP A 180 -17.40 -8.05 4.85
N LEU A 181 -16.25 -7.90 4.20
CA LEU A 181 -15.89 -8.60 2.95
C LEU A 181 -15.06 -9.88 3.16
N GLY A 182 -14.77 -10.27 4.41
CA GLY A 182 -13.97 -11.47 4.72
C GLY A 182 -12.53 -11.42 4.19
N LEU A 183 -11.94 -10.22 4.09
CA LEU A 183 -10.62 -10.00 3.50
C LEU A 183 -9.52 -10.23 4.53
N LYS A 184 -8.53 -11.04 4.14
CA LYS A 184 -7.34 -11.26 4.95
C LYS A 184 -6.43 -10.03 4.99
N TYR A 185 -6.35 -9.25 3.91
CA TYR A 185 -5.37 -8.18 3.76
C TYR A 185 -6.04 -6.83 3.46
N GLY A 186 -5.38 -5.76 3.89
CA GLY A 186 -5.81 -4.39 3.63
C GLY A 186 -4.62 -3.44 3.52
N VAL A 187 -4.83 -2.28 2.93
CA VAL A 187 -3.81 -1.23 2.75
C VAL A 187 -4.39 0.11 3.18
N LEU A 188 -3.75 0.76 4.16
CA LEU A 188 -4.05 2.14 4.53
C LEU A 188 -2.86 3.01 4.10
N THR A 189 -3.12 3.99 3.24
CA THR A 189 -2.06 4.84 2.67
C THR A 189 -2.44 6.30 2.65
N THR A 190 -1.46 7.16 2.87
CA THR A 190 -1.56 8.59 2.57
C THR A 190 -0.81 8.97 1.30
N TYR A 191 -0.49 7.95 0.47
CA TYR A 191 0.54 7.97 -0.56
C TYR A 191 1.96 8.15 0.00
N SER A 192 2.21 9.18 0.82
CA SER A 192 3.53 9.45 1.42
C SER A 192 3.94 8.43 2.49
N GLN A 193 2.96 7.86 3.19
CA GLN A 193 3.16 6.79 4.16
C GLN A 193 2.13 5.69 3.90
N THR A 194 2.54 4.43 4.04
CA THR A 194 1.67 3.28 3.85
C THR A 194 1.88 2.27 4.96
N ILE A 195 0.79 1.70 5.46
CA ILE A 195 0.81 0.50 6.30
C ILE A 195 0.01 -0.61 5.62
N PHE A 196 0.48 -1.83 5.79
CA PHE A 196 -0.17 -3.05 5.34
C PHE A 196 -0.81 -3.74 6.52
N LEU A 197 -2.03 -4.22 6.33
CA LEU A 197 -2.82 -4.87 7.35
C LEU A 197 -3.01 -6.34 7.02
N ARG A 198 -3.05 -7.19 8.04
CA ARG A 198 -3.52 -8.57 7.92
C ARG A 198 -4.41 -8.97 9.09
N GLN A 199 -5.48 -9.68 8.79
CA GLN A 199 -6.26 -10.39 9.80
C GLN A 199 -5.63 -11.76 10.05
N VAL A 200 -5.40 -12.08 11.32
CA VAL A 200 -4.92 -13.37 11.79
C VAL A 200 -5.79 -13.87 12.94
N VAL A 201 -5.86 -15.19 13.08
CA VAL A 201 -6.48 -15.82 14.25
C VAL A 201 -5.36 -16.29 15.18
N HIS A 202 -5.31 -15.74 16.38
CA HIS A 202 -4.38 -16.13 17.43
C HIS A 202 -5.18 -16.51 18.68
N ASN A 203 -4.96 -17.71 19.22
CA ASN A 203 -5.71 -18.24 20.38
C ASN A 203 -7.23 -18.12 20.22
N MET A 204 -7.76 -18.48 19.04
CA MET A 204 -9.19 -18.38 18.68
C MET A 204 -9.77 -16.95 18.70
N ARG A 205 -8.93 -15.92 18.74
CA ARG A 205 -9.35 -14.52 18.65
C ARG A 205 -8.84 -13.88 17.37
N TRP A 206 -9.69 -13.07 16.75
CA TRP A 206 -9.28 -12.24 15.62
C TRP A 206 -8.39 -11.11 16.09
N LYS A 207 -7.26 -10.98 15.41
CA LYS A 207 -6.28 -9.92 15.62
C LYS A 207 -6.01 -9.24 14.29
N LEU A 208 -6.02 -7.91 14.31
CA LEU A 208 -5.59 -7.11 13.18
C LEU A 208 -4.13 -6.71 13.40
N GLU A 209 -3.26 -7.23 12.55
CA GLU A 209 -1.85 -6.88 12.56
C GLU A 209 -1.54 -5.82 11.51
N PHE A 210 -0.65 -4.89 11.84
CA PHE A 210 -0.18 -3.82 10.95
C PHE A 210 1.33 -3.90 10.74
N SER A 211 1.80 -3.51 9.56
CA SER A 211 3.23 -3.32 9.28
C SER A 211 3.76 -2.05 9.94
N PRO A 212 5.09 -1.90 10.07
CA PRO A 212 5.68 -0.58 10.20
C PRO A 212 5.20 0.36 9.07
N ALA A 213 5.16 1.66 9.34
CA ALA A 213 4.91 2.65 8.28
C ALA A 213 6.07 2.67 7.28
N ILE A 214 5.74 2.54 6.01
CA ILE A 214 6.66 2.59 4.87
C ILE A 214 6.47 3.93 4.17
N LYS A 215 7.55 4.68 3.96
CA LYS A 215 7.49 5.95 3.23
C LYS A 215 7.53 5.72 1.73
N ASN A 216 6.92 6.62 0.97
CA ASN A 216 6.95 6.60 -0.50
C ASN A 216 8.37 6.66 -1.09
N THR A 217 9.29 7.25 -0.33
CA THR A 217 10.71 7.40 -0.67
C THR A 217 11.58 6.23 -0.18
N ASP A 218 11.03 5.29 0.60
CA ASP A 218 11.78 4.13 1.05
C ASP A 218 12.12 3.25 -0.17
N MET A 219 13.41 3.04 -0.39
CA MET A 219 13.88 2.09 -1.39
C MET A 219 13.91 0.68 -0.80
N PHE A 220 13.46 -0.31 -1.58
CA PHE A 220 13.66 -1.70 -1.20
C PHE A 220 15.16 -2.01 -1.17
N GLN A 221 15.68 -2.25 0.02
CA GLN A 221 17.04 -2.76 0.20
C GLN A 221 16.95 -4.28 0.27
N PRO A 222 17.45 -5.03 -0.74
CA PRO A 222 17.62 -6.45 -0.56
C PRO A 222 18.56 -6.66 0.63
N PRO A 223 18.34 -7.70 1.48
CA PRO A 223 19.29 -8.01 2.52
C PRO A 223 20.65 -8.23 1.86
N SER A 224 21.61 -7.36 2.18
CA SER A 224 22.98 -7.56 1.76
C SER A 224 23.39 -8.95 2.23
N SER A 225 23.91 -9.77 1.31
CA SER A 225 24.77 -10.88 1.69
C SER A 225 25.80 -10.30 2.65
N ALA A 226 25.72 -10.65 3.93
CA ALA A 226 26.73 -10.26 4.89
C ALA A 226 28.04 -10.86 4.39
N THR A 227 28.85 -10.06 3.69
CA THR A 227 30.27 -10.35 3.57
C THR A 227 30.81 -10.24 4.98
N LEU A 228 31.02 -11.39 5.61
CA LEU A 228 31.98 -11.53 6.70
C LEU A 228 33.30 -10.95 6.17
N ASN A 229 33.59 -9.71 6.55
CA ASN A 229 34.96 -9.25 6.54
C ASN A 229 35.62 -9.93 7.73
N ASP A 230 36.25 -11.06 7.44
CA ASP A 230 37.27 -11.64 8.30
C ASP A 230 38.34 -10.57 8.53
N TYR A 231 38.39 -10.05 9.75
CA TYR A 231 39.56 -9.32 10.22
C TYR A 231 40.63 -10.36 10.58
N ALA A 232 41.62 -10.47 9.70
CA ALA A 232 42.97 -10.86 10.06
C ALA A 232 43.69 -9.70 10.76
#